data_AF-A0A293MBM4-F1
#
_entry.id   AF-A0A293MBM4-F1
#
_cell.length_a   1.000
_cell.length_b   1.000
_cell.length_c   1.000
_cell.angle_alpha   90.00
_cell.angle_beta   90.00
_cell.angle_gamma   90.00
#
_symmetry.space_group_name_H-M   'P 1'
#
loop_
_entity.id
_entity.type
_entity.pdbx_description
1 polymer ?
#
loop_
_entity_poly.entity_id
_entity_poly.type
_entity_poly.pdbx_seq_one_letter_code
_entity_poly.pdbx_strand_id
1 'polypeptide(L)'
;MAARVTGTARVLNKLHASIDAGNYYEAHQMYRTIYFRYLNQKRYDDLKELLYDGALKLLTLKQCNSGADLANLLVDVLSKSETKPNDEEIEHLGTLHSLLNPNSPERTAFLMKALQWSGSGETSHPRGHPHLHRFVALTQRVTAARLTCS
;
A
#
# COMPACT_ATOMS: atom_id res chain seq x y z
N MET A 1 -0.85 -22.70 25.93
CA MET A 1 -0.11 -22.20 24.75
C MET A 1 -0.41 -20.70 24.57
N ALA A 2 0.16 -19.82 25.40
CA ALA A 2 -0.35 -18.45 25.60
C ALA A 2 0.75 -17.35 25.62
N ALA A 3 1.75 -17.44 24.72
CA ALA A 3 2.90 -16.52 24.74
C ALA A 3 3.16 -15.72 23.45
N ARG A 4 2.29 -15.80 22.42
CA ARG A 4 2.57 -15.19 21.10
C ARG A 4 1.83 -13.88 20.79
N VAL A 5 0.80 -13.53 21.54
CA VAL A 5 -0.08 -12.38 21.22
C VAL A 5 0.43 -11.06 21.83
N THR A 6 1.20 -11.11 22.92
CA THR A 6 1.68 -9.91 23.65
C THR A 6 2.76 -9.13 22.91
N GLY A 7 3.52 -9.77 22.03
CA GLY A 7 4.62 -9.14 21.30
C GLY A 7 4.16 -8.10 20.28
N THR A 8 3.04 -8.32 19.59
CA THR A 8 2.58 -7.42 18.51
C THR A 8 1.83 -6.21 19.04
N ALA A 9 1.03 -6.37 20.09
CA ALA A 9 0.37 -5.25 20.77
C ALA A 9 1.39 -4.20 21.27
N ARG A 10 2.54 -4.65 21.80
CA ARG A 10 3.64 -3.75 22.18
C ARG A 10 4.23 -2.98 20.99
N VAL A 11 4.34 -3.63 19.83
CA VAL A 11 4.88 -2.97 18.62
C VAL A 11 3.86 -1.99 18.04
N LEU A 12 2.56 -2.30 18.07
CA LEU A 12 1.49 -1.39 17.67
C LEU A 12 1.43 -0.13 18.56
N ASN A 13 1.51 -0.31 19.89
CA ASN A 13 1.54 0.84 20.80
C ASN A 13 2.76 1.73 20.55
N LYS A 14 3.93 1.12 20.28
CA LYS A 14 5.12 1.87 19.89
C LYS A 14 4.96 2.57 18.55
N LEU A 15 4.36 1.91 17.57
CA LEU A 15 4.08 2.49 16.26
C LEU A 15 3.26 3.78 16.41
N HIS A 16 2.14 3.73 17.13
CA HIS A 16 1.30 4.91 17.35
C HIS A 16 2.08 6.03 18.06
N ALA A 17 2.83 5.70 19.12
CA ALA A 17 3.68 6.68 19.81
C ALA A 17 4.75 7.29 18.89
N SER A 18 5.39 6.50 18.02
CA SER A 18 6.38 7.00 17.06
C SER A 18 5.76 7.91 16.01
N ILE A 19 4.54 7.63 15.55
CA ILE A 19 3.84 8.52 14.62
C ILE A 19 3.48 9.84 15.30
N ASP A 20 2.95 9.80 16.52
CA ASP A 20 2.55 10.99 17.27
C ASP A 20 3.77 11.84 17.68
N ALA A 21 4.91 11.21 17.92
CA ALA A 21 6.19 11.89 18.17
C ALA A 21 6.87 12.43 16.90
N GLY A 22 6.33 12.15 15.70
CA GLY A 22 6.93 12.54 14.42
C GLY A 22 8.16 11.71 14.00
N ASN A 23 8.42 10.59 14.68
CA ASN A 23 9.52 9.66 14.39
C ASN A 23 9.14 8.71 13.23
N TYR A 24 8.91 9.28 12.04
CA TYR A 24 8.34 8.54 10.91
C TYR A 24 9.23 7.40 10.39
N TYR A 25 10.55 7.55 10.47
CA TYR A 25 11.49 6.48 10.12
C TYR A 25 11.33 5.28 11.05
N GLU A 26 11.20 5.52 12.36
CA GLU A 26 10.98 4.44 13.34
C GLU A 26 9.60 3.81 13.15
N ALA A 27 8.56 4.63 12.94
CA ALA A 27 7.22 4.15 12.61
C ALA A 27 7.24 3.22 11.38
N HIS A 28 7.96 3.61 10.32
CA HIS A 28 8.12 2.79 9.12
C HIS A 28 8.76 1.42 9.41
N GLN A 29 9.81 1.37 10.23
CA GLN A 29 10.41 0.09 10.65
C GLN A 29 9.46 -0.77 11.49
N MET A 30 8.63 -0.14 12.33
CA MET A 30 7.59 -0.84 13.09
C MET A 30 6.51 -1.43 12.17
N TYR A 31 6.05 -0.69 11.15
CA TYR A 31 5.12 -1.23 10.14
C TYR A 31 5.69 -2.47 9.44
N ARG A 32 6.95 -2.42 8.99
CA ARG A 32 7.62 -3.57 8.35
C ARG A 32 7.71 -4.76 9.30
N THR A 33 8.00 -4.52 10.58
CA THR A 33 8.04 -5.58 11.59
C THR A 33 6.67 -6.23 11.80
N ILE A 34 5.60 -5.43 11.89
CA ILE A 34 4.24 -5.93 12.04
C ILE A 34 3.83 -6.71 10.78
N TYR A 35 4.18 -6.22 9.59
CA TYR A 35 3.95 -6.91 8.32
C TYR A 35 4.44 -8.35 8.35
N PHE A 36 5.72 -8.60 8.66
CA PHE A 36 6.23 -9.98 8.68
C PHE A 36 5.56 -10.84 9.76
N ARG A 37 5.21 -10.25 10.91
CA ARG A 37 4.51 -10.99 11.98
C ARG A 37 3.10 -11.38 11.59
N TYR A 38 2.33 -10.46 11.03
CA TYR A 38 0.94 -10.71 10.60
C TYR A 38 0.88 -11.59 9.37
N LEU A 39 1.83 -11.44 8.43
CA LEU A 39 1.98 -12.33 7.29
C LEU A 39 2.22 -13.78 7.73
N ASN A 40 3.12 -14.00 8.68
CA ASN A 40 3.37 -15.34 9.26
C ASN A 40 2.18 -15.90 10.05
N GLN A 41 1.31 -15.02 10.56
CA GLN A 41 0.07 -15.39 11.25
C GLN A 41 -1.13 -15.54 10.30
N LYS A 42 -0.94 -15.29 9.00
CA LYS A 42 -2.00 -15.26 7.98
C LYS A 42 -3.14 -14.29 8.31
N ARG A 43 -2.84 -13.22 9.06
CA ARG A 43 -3.77 -12.13 9.39
C ARG A 43 -3.78 -11.11 8.26
N TYR A 44 -4.30 -11.51 7.11
CA TYR A 44 -4.23 -10.69 5.90
C TYR A 44 -5.14 -9.47 5.98
N ASP A 45 -6.37 -9.60 6.48
CA ASP A 45 -7.33 -8.49 6.55
C ASP A 45 -6.83 -7.36 7.45
N ASP A 46 -6.41 -7.69 8.67
CA ASP A 46 -5.80 -6.71 9.60
C ASP A 46 -4.56 -6.03 8.99
N LEU A 47 -3.82 -6.76 8.15
CA LEU A 47 -2.59 -6.25 7.55
C LEU A 47 -2.88 -5.32 6.38
N LYS A 48 -3.93 -5.58 5.59
CA LYS A 48 -4.37 -4.69 4.52
C LYS A 48 -4.79 -3.33 5.07
N GLU A 49 -5.66 -3.32 6.08
CA GLU A 49 -6.10 -2.09 6.75
C GLU A 49 -4.92 -1.32 7.33
N LEU A 50 -4.05 -2.00 8.10
CA LEU A 50 -2.89 -1.37 8.74
C LEU A 50 -1.93 -0.73 7.72
N LEU A 51 -1.67 -1.41 6.59
CA LEU A 51 -0.77 -0.91 5.56
C LEU A 51 -1.38 0.22 4.75
N TYR A 52 -2.68 0.13 4.43
CA TYR A 52 -3.39 1.19 3.73
C TYR A 52 -3.40 2.49 4.55
N ASP A 53 -3.84 2.42 5.80
CA ASP A 53 -3.88 3.57 6.71
C ASP A 53 -2.48 4.14 6.96
N GLY A 54 -1.49 3.26 7.14
CA GLY A 54 -0.10 3.65 7.32
C GLY A 54 0.50 4.34 6.10
N ALA A 55 0.26 3.80 4.90
CA ALA A 55 0.72 4.41 3.66
C ALA A 55 0.05 5.76 3.44
N LEU A 56 -1.27 5.84 3.60
CA LEU A 56 -2.04 7.09 3.48
C LEU A 56 -1.52 8.17 4.43
N LYS A 57 -1.30 7.83 5.70
CA LYS A 57 -0.80 8.76 6.72
C LYS A 57 0.61 9.25 6.39
N LEU A 58 1.53 8.34 6.04
CA LEU A 58 2.91 8.72 5.69
C LEU A 58 2.99 9.55 4.42
N LEU A 59 2.21 9.23 3.38
CA LEU A 59 2.14 10.03 2.16
C LEU A 59 1.58 11.43 2.43
N THR A 60 0.55 11.54 3.26
CA THR A 60 -0.01 12.84 3.69
C THR A 60 1.01 13.69 4.44
N LEU A 61 1.89 13.05 5.21
CA LEU A 61 2.99 13.68 5.96
C LEU A 61 4.25 13.91 5.11
N LYS A 62 4.14 13.78 3.78
CA LYS A 62 5.22 13.93 2.79
C LYS A 62 6.40 12.96 2.98
N GLN A 63 6.19 11.84 3.69
CA GLN A 63 7.17 10.76 3.82
C GLN A 63 7.04 9.80 2.63
N CYS A 64 7.32 10.31 1.42
CA CYS A 64 7.04 9.65 0.15
C CYS A 64 7.69 8.25 0.04
N ASN A 65 8.95 8.11 0.45
CA ASN A 65 9.67 6.84 0.33
C ASN A 65 9.08 5.76 1.26
N SER A 66 8.80 6.12 2.52
CA SER A 66 8.20 5.19 3.48
C SER A 66 6.76 4.85 3.12
N GLY A 67 5.98 5.84 2.67
CA GLY A 67 4.61 5.61 2.18
C GLY A 67 4.58 4.71 0.94
N ALA A 68 5.49 4.91 -0.01
CA ALA A 68 5.62 4.07 -1.20
C ALA A 68 6.03 2.64 -0.87
N ASP A 69 6.92 2.43 0.11
CA ASP A 69 7.27 1.09 0.59
C ASP A 69 6.05 0.38 1.21
N LEU A 70 5.28 1.07 2.07
CA LEU A 70 4.06 0.49 2.64
C LEU A 70 3.00 0.18 1.58
N ALA A 71 2.83 1.06 0.58
CA ALA A 71 1.93 0.81 -0.54
C ALA A 71 2.37 -0.43 -1.36
N ASN A 72 3.69 -0.61 -1.58
CA ASN A 72 4.22 -1.82 -2.22
C ASN A 72 3.97 -3.08 -1.38
N LEU A 73 4.09 -2.98 -0.05
CA LEU A 73 3.78 -4.09 0.83
C LEU A 73 2.29 -4.45 0.78
N LEU A 74 1.39 -3.47 0.67
CA LEU A 74 -0.05 -3.73 0.52
C LEU A 74 -0.33 -4.61 -0.71
N VAL A 75 0.24 -4.27 -1.87
CA VAL A 75 0.09 -5.08 -3.10
C VAL A 75 0.67 -6.49 -2.94
N ASP A 76 1.78 -6.63 -2.22
CA ASP A 76 2.36 -7.94 -1.90
C ASP A 76 1.42 -8.78 -1.01
N VAL A 77 0.80 -8.16 0.00
CA VAL A 77 -0.22 -8.83 0.85
C VAL A 77 -1.38 -9.28 -0.01
N LEU A 78 -1.95 -8.40 -0.83
CA LEU A 78 -3.08 -8.73 -1.71
C LEU A 78 -2.77 -9.92 -2.65
N SER A 79 -1.53 -10.01 -3.12
CA SER A 79 -1.05 -11.13 -3.94
C SER A 79 -0.91 -12.42 -3.11
N LYS A 80 -0.37 -12.33 -1.89
CA LYS A 80 -0.15 -13.49 -1.00
C LYS A 80 -1.42 -14.00 -0.33
N SER A 81 -2.41 -13.14 -0.12
CA SER A 81 -3.73 -13.50 0.39
C SER A 81 -4.66 -14.02 -0.71
N GLU A 82 -4.18 -14.13 -1.96
CA GLU A 82 -4.96 -14.52 -3.13
C GLU A 82 -6.28 -13.70 -3.25
N THR A 83 -6.23 -12.45 -2.80
CA THR A 83 -7.40 -11.58 -2.77
C THR A 83 -7.77 -11.22 -4.20
N LYS A 84 -9.02 -11.53 -4.57
CA LYS A 84 -9.54 -11.18 -5.89
C LYS A 84 -9.62 -9.65 -6.02
N PRO A 85 -9.32 -9.11 -7.21
CA PRO A 85 -9.49 -7.68 -7.47
C PRO A 85 -10.96 -7.30 -7.25
N ASN A 86 -11.20 -6.41 -6.29
CA ASN A 86 -12.51 -5.86 -5.97
C ASN A 86 -12.45 -4.32 -6.04
N ASP A 87 -13.61 -3.67 -6.07
CA ASP A 87 -13.67 -2.22 -6.25
C ASP A 87 -13.01 -1.45 -5.09
N GLU A 88 -13.13 -1.95 -3.86
CA GLU A 88 -12.57 -1.35 -2.64
C GLU A 88 -11.04 -1.30 -2.67
N GLU A 89 -10.39 -2.44 -2.93
CA GLU A 89 -8.93 -2.53 -2.99
C GLU A 89 -8.39 -1.75 -4.21
N ILE A 90 -9.14 -1.72 -5.33
CA ILE A 90 -8.79 -0.89 -6.49
C ILE A 90 -8.84 0.61 -6.13
N GLU A 91 -9.85 1.04 -5.38
CA GLU A 91 -9.98 2.41 -4.88
C GLU A 91 -8.85 2.77 -3.91
N HIS A 92 -8.50 1.87 -2.99
CA HIS A 92 -7.36 2.03 -2.08
C HIS A 92 -6.06 2.22 -2.85
N LEU A 93 -5.76 1.35 -3.82
CA LEU A 93 -4.55 1.45 -4.64
C LEU A 93 -4.55 2.72 -5.50
N GLY A 94 -5.70 3.11 -6.04
CA GLY A 94 -5.87 4.36 -6.80
C GLY A 94 -5.59 5.61 -5.95
N THR A 95 -6.10 5.62 -4.72
CA THR A 95 -5.88 6.70 -3.75
C THR A 95 -4.39 6.82 -3.42
N LEU A 96 -3.74 5.71 -3.06
CA LEU A 96 -2.29 5.71 -2.79
C LEU A 96 -1.49 6.15 -4.03
N HIS A 97 -1.86 5.69 -5.24
CA HIS A 97 -1.20 6.10 -6.47
C HIS A 97 -1.28 7.62 -6.74
N SER A 98 -2.41 8.24 -6.40
CA SER A 98 -2.63 9.68 -6.58
C SER A 98 -1.77 10.54 -5.65
N LEU A 99 -1.41 10.00 -4.48
CA LEU A 99 -0.58 10.66 -3.47
C LEU A 99 0.92 10.45 -3.71
N LEU A 100 1.31 9.44 -4.48
CA LEU A 100 2.69 9.20 -4.85
C LEU A 100 3.20 10.27 -5.82
N ASN A 101 4.48 10.64 -5.67
CA ASN A 101 5.10 11.66 -6.52
C ASN A 101 5.10 11.18 -8.00
N PRO A 102 4.55 11.97 -8.94
CA PRO A 102 4.41 11.59 -10.34
C PRO A 102 5.73 11.25 -11.04
N ASN A 103 6.84 11.84 -10.58
CA ASN A 103 8.17 11.71 -11.18
C ASN A 103 9.03 10.63 -10.50
N SER A 104 8.49 9.92 -9.50
CA SER A 104 9.27 8.96 -8.72
C SER A 104 9.27 7.57 -9.37
N PRO A 105 10.42 6.87 -9.39
CA PRO A 105 10.48 5.50 -9.89
C PRO A 105 9.64 4.54 -9.05
N GLU A 106 9.46 4.83 -7.75
CA GLU A 106 8.64 4.04 -6.83
C GLU A 106 7.16 4.03 -7.24
N ARG A 107 6.65 5.16 -7.76
CA ARG A 107 5.28 5.26 -8.28
C ARG A 107 5.07 4.35 -9.48
N THR A 108 6.03 4.33 -10.41
CA THR A 108 5.99 3.44 -11.57
C THR A 108 6.06 1.98 -11.14
N ALA A 109 6.97 1.64 -10.22
CA ALA A 109 7.10 0.28 -9.70
C ALA A 109 5.83 -0.19 -8.97
N PHE A 110 5.23 0.67 -8.15
CA PHE A 110 3.97 0.41 -7.46
C PHE A 110 2.84 0.16 -8.46
N LEU A 111 2.70 1.02 -9.48
CA LEU A 111 1.68 0.88 -10.51
C LEU A 111 1.81 -0.44 -11.27
N MET A 112 3.02 -0.84 -11.66
CA MET A 112 3.27 -2.10 -12.37
C MET A 112 2.90 -3.32 -11.53
N LYS A 113 3.18 -3.30 -10.21
CA LYS A 113 2.77 -4.38 -9.32
C LYS A 113 1.25 -4.42 -9.11
N ALA A 114 0.62 -3.27 -8.91
CA ALA A 114 -0.83 -3.17 -8.76
C ALA A 114 -1.56 -3.67 -10.02
N LEU A 115 -1.05 -3.30 -11.20
CA LEU A 115 -1.47 -3.84 -12.50
C LEU A 115 -1.38 -5.36 -12.55
N GLN A 116 -0.22 -5.92 -12.20
CA GLN A 116 0.01 -7.36 -12.21
C GLN A 116 -0.95 -8.11 -11.27
N TRP A 117 -1.13 -7.60 -10.05
CA TRP A 117 -2.07 -8.18 -9.08
C TRP A 117 -3.51 -8.15 -9.61
N SER A 118 -3.96 -6.99 -10.11
CA SER A 118 -5.32 -6.83 -10.65
C SER A 118 -5.61 -7.73 -11.87
N GLY A 119 -4.57 -8.12 -12.61
CA GLY A 119 -4.68 -9.03 -13.75
C GLY A 119 -4.62 -10.51 -13.38
N SER A 120 -4.27 -10.85 -12.13
CA SER A 120 -4.10 -12.22 -11.65
C SER A 120 -5.41 -12.87 -11.20
N GLY A 121 -6.46 -12.09 -10.94
CA GLY A 121 -7.81 -12.58 -10.68
C GLY A 121 -8.56 -12.86 -11.99
N GLU A 122 -8.54 -14.11 -12.44
CA GLU A 122 -9.45 -14.71 -13.45
C GLU A 122 -10.25 -13.72 -14.32
N THR A 123 -9.61 -13.15 -15.34
CA THR A 123 -10.28 -12.95 -16.62
C THR A 123 -9.35 -13.40 -17.72
N SER A 124 -9.90 -14.09 -18.71
CA SER A 124 -9.24 -14.58 -19.91
C SER A 124 -8.75 -13.41 -20.79
N HIS A 125 -7.78 -12.64 -20.29
CA HIS A 125 -7.24 -11.46 -20.96
C HIS A 125 -5.71 -11.44 -20.78
N PRO A 126 -4.94 -12.10 -21.66
CA PRO A 126 -3.47 -12.10 -21.63
C PRO A 126 -2.81 -10.71 -21.84
N ARG A 127 -3.58 -9.62 -21.82
CA ARG A 127 -3.12 -8.24 -22.08
C ARG A 127 -3.57 -7.19 -21.04
N GLY A 128 -4.09 -7.61 -19.89
CA GLY A 128 -4.46 -6.69 -18.80
C GLY A 128 -5.95 -6.33 -18.76
N HIS A 129 -6.42 -5.97 -17.56
CA HIS A 129 -7.83 -5.74 -17.28
C HIS A 129 -8.35 -4.45 -17.99
N PRO A 130 -9.51 -4.49 -18.67
CA PRO A 130 -10.09 -3.32 -19.35
C PRO A 130 -10.29 -2.10 -18.44
N HIS A 131 -10.55 -2.32 -17.15
CA HIS A 131 -10.71 -1.25 -16.17
C HIS A 131 -9.39 -0.51 -15.87
N LEU A 132 -8.25 -1.15 -16.10
CA LEU A 132 -6.94 -0.54 -15.89
C LEU A 132 -6.44 0.22 -17.11
N HIS A 133 -6.84 -0.19 -18.32
CA HIS A 133 -6.75 0.70 -19.49
C HIS A 133 -7.57 1.97 -19.29
N ARG A 134 -8.75 1.89 -18.64
CA ARG A 134 -9.54 3.07 -18.27
C ARG A 134 -8.83 3.94 -17.23
N PHE A 135 -8.20 3.35 -16.22
CA PHE A 135 -7.46 4.10 -15.20
C PHE A 135 -6.21 4.79 -15.78
N VAL A 136 -5.41 4.10 -16.61
CA VAL A 136 -4.28 4.71 -17.33
C VAL A 136 -4.73 5.84 -18.26
N ALA A 137 -5.86 5.65 -18.98
CA ALA A 137 -6.44 6.69 -19.83
C ALA A 137 -6.95 7.91 -19.03
N LEU A 138 -7.44 7.71 -17.81
CA LEU A 138 -7.87 8.80 -16.92
C LEU A 138 -6.66 9.54 -16.32
N THR A 139 -5.61 8.81 -15.91
CA THR A 139 -4.38 9.40 -15.34
C THR A 139 -3.60 10.23 -16.38
N GLN A 140 -3.60 9.82 -17.66
CA GLN A 140 -2.94 10.58 -18.73
C GLN A 140 -3.64 11.90 -19.10
N ARG A 141 -4.89 12.11 -18.69
CA ARG A 141 -5.63 13.35 -18.94
C ARG A 141 -5.44 14.43 -17.88
N VAL A 142 -4.98 14.07 -16.67
CA VAL A 142 -4.92 15.01 -15.52
C VAL A 142 -3.51 15.59 -15.30
N THR A 143 -2.48 15.03 -15.93
CA THR A 143 -1.07 15.47 -15.82
C THR A 143 -0.78 16.85 -16.42
N ALA A 144 -1.76 17.52 -17.02
CA ALA A 144 -1.57 18.88 -17.55
C ALA A 144 -1.89 20.00 -16.54
N ALA A 145 -2.46 19.71 -15.37
CA ALA A 145 -3.12 20.78 -14.61
C ALA A 145 -2.70 21.03 -13.16
N ARG A 146 -2.02 20.13 -12.43
CA ARG A 146 -1.74 20.40 -11.00
C ARG A 146 -0.34 19.99 -10.56
N LEU A 147 0.46 21.04 -10.41
CA LEU A 147 1.62 21.18 -9.54
C LEU A 147 1.45 20.37 -8.25
N THR A 148 2.34 19.43 -7.95
CA THR A 148 2.59 19.02 -6.56
C THR A 148 3.98 18.45 -6.34
N CYS A 149 4.58 18.95 -5.25
CA CYS A 149 5.76 18.53 -4.50
C CYS A 149 7.12 18.79 -5.15
N SER A 150 7.60 20.04 -4.98
CA SER A 150 9.02 20.38 -4.88
C SER A 150 9.60 19.91 -3.55
#